data_AF-A0A7S0YYD7-F1
#
_entry.id   AF-A0A7S0YYD7-F1
#
_cell.length_a   1.000
_cell.length_b   1.000
_cell.length_c   1.000
_cell.angle_alpha   90.00
_cell.angle_beta   90.00
_cell.angle_gamma   90.00
#
_symmetry.space_group_name_H-M   'P 1'
#
loop_
_entity.id
_entity.type
_entity.pdbx_description
1 polymer ?
#
loop_
_entity_poly.entity_id
_entity_poly.type
_entity_poly.pdbx_seq_one_letter_code
_entity_poly.pdbx_strand_id
1 'polypeptide(L)'
;RNYQKMTIQETPGTVPAGRLPRYKDVILLGDLIDCARPGEQVEVTGIYTNNLDTSLNTKNGFPVFATVIEANHVSKKEDLYSPFRLTDDDVDKIKELSK
;
A
#
# COMPACT_ATOMS: atom_id res chain seq x y z
N ARG A 1 13.87 -1.45 -15.51
CA ARG A 1 13.32 -0.88 -14.26
C ARG A 1 12.55 -1.99 -13.58
N ASN A 2 12.78 -2.21 -12.29
CA ASN A 2 12.07 -3.23 -11.54
C ASN A 2 10.59 -2.83 -11.44
N TYR A 3 9.69 -3.81 -11.56
CA TYR A 3 8.24 -3.63 -11.55
C TYR A 3 7.61 -4.69 -10.67
N GLN A 4 6.71 -4.28 -9.78
CA GLN A 4 5.86 -5.18 -9.01
C GLN A 4 4.43 -4.64 -8.99
N LYS A 5 3.47 -5.54 -9.09
CA LYS A 5 2.05 -5.24 -8.94
C LYS A 5 1.55 -5.92 -7.66
N MET A 6 0.87 -5.17 -6.82
CA MET A 6 0.20 -5.68 -5.62
C MET A 6 -1.29 -5.35 -5.68
N THR A 7 -2.12 -6.21 -5.09
CA THR A 7 -3.56 -5.96 -4.95
C THR A 7 -3.84 -5.65 -3.48
N ILE A 8 -4.38 -4.46 -3.23
CA ILE A 8 -4.74 -4.00 -1.88
C ILE A 8 -6.25 -4.11 -1.72
N GLN A 9 -6.66 -4.76 -0.63
CA GLN A 9 -8.05 -4.92 -0.26
C GLN A 9 -8.39 -4.05 0.96
N GLU A 10 -9.65 -3.61 1.04
CA GLU A 10 -10.20 -3.03 2.26
C GLU A 10 -10.00 -3.96 3.48
N THR A 11 -9.74 -3.35 4.64
CA THR A 11 -9.58 -4.09 5.88
C THR A 11 -10.92 -4.72 6.29
N PRO A 12 -10.97 -5.97 6.76
CA PRO A 12 -12.24 -6.63 7.12
C PRO A 12 -13.11 -5.84 8.10
N GLY A 13 -12.49 -5.09 9.04
CA GLY A 13 -13.19 -4.28 10.03
C GLY A 13 -13.86 -3.00 9.48
N THR A 14 -13.52 -2.56 8.27
CA THR A 14 -14.11 -1.36 7.64
C THR A 14 -15.24 -1.69 6.66
N VAL A 15 -15.39 -2.95 6.27
CA VAL A 15 -16.38 -3.37 5.26
C VAL A 15 -17.75 -3.54 5.93
N PRO A 16 -18.83 -2.93 5.40
CA PRO A 16 -20.17 -3.12 5.94
C PRO A 16 -20.63 -4.58 5.88
N ALA A 17 -21.39 -5.01 6.89
CA ALA A 17 -21.90 -6.37 6.96
C ALA A 17 -22.66 -6.78 5.68
N GLY A 18 -22.35 -7.96 5.16
CA GLY A 18 -22.96 -8.51 3.95
C GLY A 18 -22.43 -7.95 2.62
N ARG A 19 -21.43 -7.05 2.64
CA ARG A 19 -20.77 -6.57 1.40
C ARG A 19 -19.46 -7.30 1.14
N LEU A 20 -19.14 -7.48 -0.15
CA LEU A 20 -17.83 -7.93 -0.58
C LEU A 20 -16.81 -6.79 -0.43
N PRO A 21 -15.62 -7.06 0.12
CA PRO A 21 -14.54 -6.09 0.17
C PRO A 21 -14.15 -5.61 -1.22
N ARG A 22 -13.88 -4.32 -1.36
CA ARG A 22 -13.30 -3.77 -2.58
C ARG A 22 -11.79 -3.90 -2.54
N TYR A 23 -11.20 -3.93 -3.74
CA TYR A 23 -9.76 -3.92 -3.92
C TYR A 23 -9.35 -2.97 -5.03
N LYS A 24 -8.09 -2.57 -5.00
CA LYS A 24 -7.41 -1.87 -6.09
C LYS A 24 -6.03 -2.45 -6.32
N ASP A 25 -5.63 -2.40 -7.58
CA ASP A 25 -4.28 -2.71 -7.97
C ASP A 25 -3.38 -1.49 -7.76
N VAL A 26 -2.18 -1.76 -7.27
CA VAL A 26 -1.12 -0.78 -7.02
C VAL A 26 0.16 -1.24 -7.70
N ILE A 27 0.79 -0.32 -8.41
CA ILE A 27 2.08 -0.52 -9.08
C ILE A 27 3.18 0.06 -8.21
N LEU A 28 4.18 -0.78 -7.91
CA LEU A 28 5.41 -0.44 -7.22
C LEU A 28 6.56 -0.46 -8.24
N LEU A 29 7.41 0.56 -8.19
CA LEU A 29 8.55 0.71 -9.09
C LEU A 29 9.82 0.97 -8.28
N GLY A 30 10.96 0.53 -8.82
CA GLY A 30 12.27 0.84 -8.24
C GLY A 30 12.41 0.33 -6.81
N ASP A 31 12.62 1.25 -5.88
CA ASP A 31 12.96 0.96 -4.47
C ASP A 31 11.75 0.54 -3.63
N LEU A 32 10.53 0.73 -4.13
CA LEU A 32 9.30 0.32 -3.44
C LEU A 32 8.98 -1.17 -3.62
N ILE A 33 9.83 -1.92 -4.30
CA ILE A 33 9.62 -3.35 -4.55
C ILE A 33 10.00 -4.15 -3.31
N ASP A 34 9.25 -5.22 -3.07
CA ASP A 34 9.37 -6.09 -1.90
C ASP A 34 9.15 -5.36 -0.55
N CYS A 35 8.55 -4.17 -0.58
CA CYS A 35 8.34 -3.37 0.63
C CYS A 35 7.24 -3.95 1.53
N ALA A 36 6.35 -4.80 1.00
CA ALA A 36 5.20 -5.36 1.72
C ALA A 36 4.93 -6.81 1.31
N ARG A 37 4.47 -7.61 2.27
CA ARG A 37 4.13 -9.04 2.08
C ARG A 37 2.63 -9.28 2.10
N PRO A 38 2.14 -10.37 1.46
CA PRO A 38 0.73 -10.72 1.50
C PRO A 38 0.23 -10.89 2.94
N GLY A 39 -0.91 -10.25 3.24
CA GLY A 39 -1.54 -10.28 4.56
C GLY A 39 -1.16 -9.11 5.49
N GLU A 40 -0.14 -8.32 5.16
CA GLU A 40 0.24 -7.15 5.94
C GLU A 40 -0.77 -6.00 5.75
N GLN A 41 -1.01 -5.23 6.82
CA GLN A 41 -1.77 -3.99 6.73
C GLN A 41 -0.83 -2.86 6.28
N VAL A 42 -1.12 -2.33 5.09
CA VAL A 42 -0.33 -1.26 4.47
C VAL A 42 -1.17 -0.01 4.23
N GLU A 43 -0.52 1.13 4.33
CA GLU A 43 -1.01 2.43 3.90
C GLU A 43 -0.19 2.85 2.68
N VAL A 44 -0.88 3.23 1.60
CA VAL A 44 -0.23 3.61 0.34
C VAL A 44 -0.65 5.01 -0.06
N THR A 45 0.35 5.85 -0.31
CA THR A 45 0.19 7.14 -0.95
C THR A 45 0.68 7.03 -2.39
N GLY A 46 -0.17 7.41 -3.34
CA GLY A 46 0.14 7.27 -4.76
C GLY A 46 -0.73 8.14 -5.64
N ILE A 47 -0.47 8.06 -6.93
CA ILE A 47 -1.21 8.78 -7.98
C ILE A 47 -2.25 7.82 -8.56
N TYR A 48 -3.51 8.24 -8.56
CA TYR A 48 -4.57 7.49 -9.21
C TYR A 48 -4.47 7.70 -10.72
N THR A 49 -4.24 6.63 -11.47
CA THR A 49 -4.16 6.66 -12.92
C THR A 49 -5.21 5.76 -13.54
N ASN A 50 -5.61 6.11 -14.75
CA ASN A 50 -6.54 5.33 -15.54
C ASN A 50 -5.89 5.06 -16.90
N ASN A 51 -5.97 3.81 -17.34
CA ASN A 51 -5.49 3.41 -18.65
C ASN A 51 -6.66 3.01 -19.53
N LEU A 52 -6.61 3.45 -20.79
CA LEU A 52 -7.58 3.07 -21.81
C LEU A 52 -7.27 1.64 -22.24
N ASP A 53 -8.08 0.70 -21.78
CA ASP A 53 -7.96 -0.69 -22.20
C ASP A 53 -8.99 -0.99 -23.30
N THR A 54 -8.52 -0.98 -24.55
CA THR A 54 -9.31 -1.32 -25.73
C THR A 54 -9.93 -2.72 -25.66
N SER A 55 -9.33 -3.64 -24.90
CA SER A 55 -9.85 -5.01 -24.73
C SER A 55 -11.06 -5.07 -23.78
N LEU A 56 -11.06 -4.25 -22.72
CA LEU A 56 -12.19 -4.13 -21.79
C LEU A 56 -13.38 -3.43 -22.44
N ASN A 57 -13.13 -2.43 -23.28
CA ASN A 57 -14.18 -1.74 -24.03
C ASN A 57 -14.96 -2.68 -24.95
N THR A 58 -14.24 -3.58 -25.63
CA THR A 58 -14.84 -4.54 -26.58
C THR A 58 -15.70 -5.58 -25.87
N LYS A 59 -15.33 -5.99 -24.64
CA LYS A 59 -16.09 -6.98 -23.85
C LYS A 59 -17.30 -6.40 -23.13
N ASN A 60 -17.20 -5.16 -22.65
CA ASN A 60 -18.24 -4.56 -21.82
C ASN A 60 -19.25 -3.72 -22.61
N GLY A 61 -18.91 -3.33 -23.85
CA GLY A 61 -19.80 -2.55 -24.72
C GLY A 61 -19.90 -1.06 -24.37
N PHE A 62 -19.09 -0.59 -23.43
CA PHE A 62 -18.93 0.82 -23.05
C PHE A 62 -17.47 1.11 -22.66
N PRO A 63 -17.01 2.37 -22.67
CA PRO A 63 -15.65 2.73 -22.29
C PRO A 63 -15.39 2.37 -20.81
N VAL A 64 -14.59 1.34 -20.57
CA VAL A 64 -14.11 0.93 -19.25
C VAL A 64 -12.63 1.25 -19.16
N PHE A 65 -12.31 2.16 -18.26
CA PHE A 65 -10.93 2.48 -17.94
C PHE A 65 -10.43 1.54 -16.83
N ALA A 66 -9.32 0.86 -17.08
CA ALA A 66 -8.62 0.13 -16.04
C ALA A 66 -7.94 1.16 -15.14
N THR A 67 -8.27 1.15 -13.85
CA THR A 67 -7.74 2.13 -12.89
C THR A 67 -6.71 1.46 -12.01
N VAL A 68 -5.57 2.11 -11.82
CA VAL A 68 -4.47 1.61 -11.00
C VAL A 68 -3.91 2.75 -10.17
N ILE A 69 -3.27 2.42 -9.05
CA ILE A 69 -2.56 3.41 -8.24
C ILE A 69 -1.07 3.24 -8.50
N GLU A 70 -0.38 4.29 -8.90
CA GLU A 70 1.08 4.32 -8.95
C GLU A 70 1.60 4.75 -7.59
N ALA A 71 2.30 3.85 -6.88
CA ALA A 71 2.76 4.11 -5.53
C ALA A 71 3.92 5.10 -5.52
N ASN A 72 3.85 6.07 -4.60
CA ASN A 72 4.95 6.98 -4.27
C ASN A 72 5.54 6.66 -2.89
N HIS A 73 4.69 6.22 -1.95
CA HIS A 73 5.12 5.84 -0.62
C HIS A 73 4.24 4.70 -0.08
N VAL A 74 4.87 3.75 0.62
CA VAL A 74 4.20 2.63 1.30
C VAL A 74 4.67 2.61 2.75
N SER A 75 3.72 2.60 3.67
CA SER A 75 3.94 2.48 5.12
C SER A 75 3.26 1.22 5.63
N LYS A 76 3.95 0.43 6.45
CA LYS A 76 3.37 -0.73 7.12
C LYS A 76 2.88 -0.32 8.50
N LYS A 77 1.69 -0.78 8.89
CA LYS A 77 1.16 -0.48 10.23
C LYS A 77 2.06 -1.03 11.35
N GLU A 78 2.78 -2.11 11.09
CA GLU A 78 3.77 -2.68 12.01
C GLU A 78 4.99 -1.77 12.20
N ASP A 79 5.38 -1.00 11.17
CA ASP A 79 6.53 -0.10 11.22
C ASP A 79 6.31 1.09 12.17
N LEU A 80 5.04 1.45 12.45
CA LEU A 80 4.70 2.49 13.44
C LEU A 80 5.10 2.10 14.87
N TYR A 81 5.15 0.80 15.17
CA TYR A 81 5.60 0.26 16.46
C TYR A 81 7.08 -0.13 16.44
N SER A 82 7.76 0.10 15.32
CA SER A 82 9.15 -0.26 15.19
C SER A 82 10.02 0.69 16.00
N PRO A 83 10.94 0.18 16.84
CA PRO A 83 11.81 0.99 17.70
C PRO A 83 12.81 1.88 16.93
N PHE A 84 12.78 1.89 15.60
CA PHE A 84 13.73 2.64 14.76
C PHE A 84 13.54 4.16 14.73
N ARG A 85 12.52 4.70 15.40
CA ARG A 85 12.38 6.15 15.63
C ARG A 85 12.80 6.55 17.06
N LEU A 86 13.92 6.01 17.52
CA LEU A 86 14.58 6.53 18.71
C LEU A 86 15.12 7.93 18.41
N THR A 87 14.68 8.93 19.17
CA THR A 87 15.30 10.25 19.14
C THR A 87 16.61 10.23 19.94
N ASP A 88 17.50 11.19 19.71
CA ASP A 88 18.74 11.30 20.47
C ASP A 88 18.45 11.44 21.98
N ASP A 89 17.39 12.15 22.35
CA ASP A 89 16.90 12.28 23.73
C ASP A 89 16.47 10.91 24.32
N ASP A 90 15.84 10.05 23.53
CA ASP A 90 15.44 8.71 23.97
C ASP A 90 16.67 7.82 24.19
N VAL A 91 17.67 7.92 23.30
CA VAL A 91 18.94 7.20 23.43
C VAL A 91 19.66 7.61 24.71
N ASP A 92 19.70 8.90 25.03
CA ASP A 92 20.37 9.40 26.22
C ASP A 92 19.63 9.00 27.51
N LYS A 93 18.29 9.01 27.51
CA LYS A 93 17.49 8.47 28.63
C LYS A 93 17.71 6.97 28.84
N ILE A 94 17.80 6.18 27.76
CA ILE A 94 18.08 4.75 27.86
C ILE A 94 19.47 4.52 28.48
N LYS A 95 20.49 5.29 28.07
CA LYS A 95 21.83 5.21 28.66
C LYS A 95 21.84 5.58 30.13
N GLU A 96 21.08 6.59 30.54
CA GLU A 96 20.94 7.00 31.94
C GLU A 96 20.28 5.90 32.80
N LEU A 97 19.18 5.32 32.33
CA LEU A 97 18.47 4.22 33.00
C LEU A 97 19.23 2.90 33.06
N SER A 98 20.22 2.70 32.17
CA SER A 98 21.02 1.48 32.09
C SER A 98 22.15 1.38 33.12
N LYS A 99 22.39 2.45 33.89
CA LYS A 99 23.39 2.50 34.97
C LYS A 99 22.74 2.27 36.33
#